data_AF-A0A6M3LG90-F1
#
_entry.id   AF-A0A6M3LG90-F1
#
_cell.length_a   1.000
_cell.length_b   1.000
_cell.length_c   1.000
_cell.angle_alpha   90.00
_cell.angle_beta   90.00
_cell.angle_gamma   90.00
#
_symmetry.space_group_name_H-M   'P 1'
#
loop_
_entity.id
_entity.type
_entity.pdbx_description
1 polymer ?
#
loop_
_entity_poly.entity_id
_entity_poly.type
_entity_poly.pdbx_seq_one_letter_code
_entity_poly.pdbx_strand_id
1 'polypeptide(L)'
;MFLYQDMKERIVYFQEKVNEPLAKAIVILAGRYPEPTRGNCQYHNTHILLDIRDEFFKKWDFKGRTPLVKAAWRVLIVKYEHCPNYRYALDWILSKIPADWKPFNPNRQIECWRNI
;
A
#
# COMPACT_ATOMS: atom_id res chain seq x y z
N MET A 1 -17.97 31.41 3.65
CA MET A 1 -18.92 30.30 3.35
C MET A 1 -18.68 29.71 1.95
N PHE A 2 -18.53 30.52 0.89
CA PHE A 2 -18.26 30.05 -0.48
C PHE A 2 -16.99 29.19 -0.67
N LEU A 3 -15.87 29.57 -0.05
CA LEU A 3 -14.60 28.83 -0.15
C LEU A 3 -14.65 27.42 0.46
N TYR A 4 -15.47 27.23 1.51
CA TYR A 4 -15.60 25.95 2.17
C TYR A 4 -16.42 24.96 1.32
N GLN A 5 -17.42 25.47 0.60
CA GLN A 5 -18.25 24.68 -0.31
C GLN A 5 -17.43 24.21 -1.54
N ASP A 6 -16.68 25.11 -2.18
CA ASP A 6 -15.80 24.76 -3.32
C ASP A 6 -14.73 23.73 -2.94
N MET A 7 -14.15 23.84 -1.73
CA MET A 7 -13.22 22.81 -1.24
C MET A 7 -13.88 21.45 -1.05
N LYS A 8 -15.09 21.38 -0.49
CA LYS A 8 -15.81 20.11 -0.33
C LYS A 8 -16.13 19.48 -1.69
N GLU A 9 -16.61 20.27 -2.64
CA GLU A 9 -16.96 19.79 -3.98
C GLU A 9 -15.73 19.24 -4.72
N ARG A 10 -14.58 19.90 -4.63
CA ARG A 10 -13.31 19.38 -5.18
C ARG A 10 -12.86 18.10 -4.50
N ILE A 11 -12.96 18.01 -3.17
CA ILE A 11 -12.59 16.80 -2.43
C ILE A 11 -13.46 15.62 -2.87
N VAL A 12 -14.78 15.80 -2.94
CA VAL A 12 -15.72 14.77 -3.42
C VAL A 12 -15.40 14.38 -4.86
N TYR A 13 -15.15 15.35 -5.74
CA TYR A 13 -14.77 15.08 -7.12
C TYR A 13 -13.51 14.21 -7.21
N PHE A 14 -12.43 14.56 -6.51
CA PHE A 14 -11.20 13.76 -6.54
C PHE A 14 -11.39 12.37 -5.93
N GLN A 15 -12.21 12.25 -4.89
CA GLN A 15 -12.52 10.95 -4.30
C GLN A 15 -13.27 10.04 -5.27
N GLU A 16 -14.37 10.54 -5.85
CA GLU A 16 -15.28 9.73 -6.66
C GLU A 16 -14.85 9.56 -8.11
N LYS A 17 -14.25 10.59 -8.72
CA LYS A 17 -13.93 10.60 -10.16
C LYS A 17 -12.49 10.21 -10.47
N VAL A 18 -11.59 10.31 -9.50
CA VAL A 18 -10.16 10.03 -9.71
C VAL A 18 -9.71 8.84 -8.87
N ASN A 19 -9.83 8.94 -7.54
CA ASN A 19 -9.27 7.94 -6.63
C ASN A 19 -9.99 6.60 -6.70
N GLU A 20 -11.33 6.59 -6.69
CA GLU A 20 -12.08 5.33 -6.73
C GLU A 20 -11.88 4.55 -8.04
N PRO A 21 -11.99 5.15 -9.24
CA PRO A 21 -11.72 4.45 -10.49
C PRO A 21 -10.27 3.95 -10.59
N LEU A 22 -9.31 4.78 -10.15
CA LEU A 22 -7.90 4.40 -10.14
C LEU A 22 -7.65 3.21 -9.20
N ALA A 23 -8.23 3.23 -8.00
CA ALA A 23 -8.13 2.12 -7.06
C ALA A 23 -8.66 0.81 -7.66
N LYS A 24 -9.81 0.86 -8.33
CA LYS A 24 -10.39 -0.30 -9.04
C LYS A 24 -9.44 -0.81 -10.13
N ALA A 25 -8.90 0.09 -10.94
CA ALA A 25 -7.95 -0.27 -12.00
C ALA A 25 -6.68 -0.93 -11.44
N ILE A 26 -6.12 -0.39 -10.35
CA ILE A 26 -4.94 -0.97 -9.68
C ILE A 26 -5.24 -2.38 -9.17
N VAL A 27 -6.39 -2.59 -8.52
CA VAL A 27 -6.79 -3.92 -8.02
C VAL A 27 -6.91 -4.93 -9.15
N ILE A 28 -7.53 -4.54 -10.26
CA ILE A 28 -7.69 -5.41 -11.44
C ILE A 28 -6.32 -5.77 -12.04
N LEU A 29 -5.44 -4.79 -12.22
CA LEU A 29 -4.10 -5.01 -12.78
C LEU A 29 -3.22 -5.86 -11.86
N ALA A 30 -3.26 -5.60 -10.56
CA ALA A 30 -2.56 -6.41 -9.56
C ALA A 30 -3.10 -7.85 -9.50
N GLY A 31 -4.40 -8.03 -9.79
CA GLY A 31 -5.06 -9.33 -9.90
C GLY A 31 -4.46 -10.27 -10.94
N ARG A 32 -3.71 -9.74 -11.92
CA ARG A 32 -3.05 -10.54 -12.96
C ARG A 32 -1.80 -11.27 -12.49
N TYR A 33 -1.22 -10.84 -11.37
CA TYR A 33 -0.08 -11.52 -10.77
C TYR A 33 -0.58 -12.61 -9.80
N PRO A 34 0.08 -13.78 -9.75
CA PRO A 34 -0.23 -14.79 -8.75
C PRO A 34 0.00 -14.22 -7.34
N GLU A 35 -0.72 -14.74 -6.34
CA GLU A 35 -0.48 -14.36 -4.95
C GLU A 35 0.94 -14.81 -4.55
N PRO A 36 1.78 -13.92 -4.01
CA PRO A 36 3.10 -14.30 -3.55
C PRO A 36 2.99 -15.06 -2.22
N THR A 37 3.70 -16.17 -2.16
CA THR A 37 3.75 -17.13 -1.07
C THR A 37 5.19 -17.59 -0.88
N ARG A 38 5.51 -18.15 0.28
CA ARG A 38 6.84 -18.74 0.50
C ARG A 38 7.19 -19.85 -0.51
N GLY A 39 6.19 -20.54 -1.05
CA GLY A 39 6.40 -21.63 -2.02
C GLY A 39 6.69 -21.18 -3.45
N ASN A 40 6.34 -19.94 -3.82
CA ASN A 40 6.59 -19.39 -5.16
C ASN A 40 7.53 -18.18 -5.19
N CYS A 41 8.08 -17.77 -4.03
CA CYS A 41 9.12 -16.76 -3.92
C CYS A 41 10.46 -17.39 -3.54
N GLN A 42 11.54 -16.97 -4.19
CA GLN A 42 12.88 -17.56 -4.10
C GLN A 42 13.79 -16.82 -3.11
N TYR A 43 13.67 -15.48 -2.99
CA TYR A 43 14.63 -14.70 -2.22
C TYR A 43 14.27 -14.60 -0.74
N HIS A 44 15.31 -14.66 0.10
CA HIS A 44 15.18 -14.51 1.56
C HIS A 44 14.47 -13.20 1.96
N ASN A 45 14.89 -12.07 1.40
CA ASN A 45 14.25 -10.77 1.69
C ASN A 45 12.80 -10.71 1.22
N THR A 46 12.43 -11.46 0.17
CA THR A 46 11.02 -11.58 -0.23
C THR A 46 10.20 -12.28 0.85
N HIS A 47 10.76 -13.32 1.50
CA HIS A 47 10.09 -13.97 2.63
C HIS A 47 9.94 -13.03 3.83
N ILE A 48 10.93 -12.19 4.10
CA ILE A 48 10.81 -11.12 5.12
C ILE A 48 9.66 -10.16 4.75
N LEU A 49 9.56 -9.73 3.49
CA LEU A 49 8.45 -8.87 3.04
C LEU A 49 7.09 -9.56 3.20
N LEU A 50 7.00 -10.87 2.98
CA LEU A 50 5.78 -11.65 3.23
C LEU A 50 5.42 -11.65 4.73
N ASP A 51 6.40 -11.83 5.62
CA ASP A 51 6.16 -11.80 7.07
C ASP A 51 5.68 -10.41 7.52
N ILE A 52 6.30 -9.35 7.03
CA ILE A 52 5.89 -7.96 7.31
C ILE A 52 4.48 -7.71 6.79
N ARG A 53 4.13 -8.16 5.58
CA ARG A 53 2.77 -8.06 5.02
C ARG A 53 1.76 -8.75 5.93
N ASP A 54 2.06 -9.96 6.37
CA ASP A 54 1.14 -10.75 7.19
C ASP A 54 0.98 -10.12 8.58
N GLU A 55 2.05 -9.60 9.18
CA GLU A 55 1.99 -8.81 10.41
C GLU A 55 1.18 -7.52 10.24
N PHE A 56 1.37 -6.83 9.12
CA PHE A 56 0.63 -5.63 8.77
C PHE A 56 -0.88 -5.91 8.67
N PHE A 57 -1.32 -6.99 8.02
CA PHE A 57 -2.76 -7.30 7.97
C PHE A 57 -3.33 -7.89 9.26
N LYS A 58 -2.49 -8.34 10.22
CA LYS A 58 -2.94 -8.67 11.59
C LYS A 58 -3.25 -7.42 12.40
N LYS A 59 -2.50 -6.34 12.19
CA LYS A 59 -2.58 -5.10 12.99
C LYS A 59 -3.48 -4.02 12.39
N TRP A 60 -3.83 -4.10 11.11
CA TRP A 60 -4.65 -3.09 10.43
C TRP A 60 -5.86 -3.68 9.70
N ASP A 61 -7.03 -3.08 9.94
CA ASP A 61 -8.23 -3.26 9.13
C ASP A 61 -8.58 -1.98 8.36
N PHE A 62 -8.48 -2.04 7.04
CA PHE A 62 -8.79 -0.92 6.14
C PHE A 62 -10.25 -0.93 5.64
N LYS A 63 -11.11 -1.80 6.19
CA LYS A 63 -12.51 -1.98 5.77
C LYS A 63 -12.58 -2.14 4.23
N GLY A 64 -13.41 -1.33 3.55
CA GLY A 64 -13.55 -1.35 2.10
C GLY A 64 -12.28 -1.04 1.27
N ARG A 65 -11.18 -0.59 1.88
CA ARG A 65 -9.90 -0.31 1.17
C ARG A 65 -8.91 -1.47 1.22
N THR A 66 -9.19 -2.53 1.99
CA THR A 66 -8.34 -3.72 2.09
C THR A 66 -7.94 -4.31 0.73
N PRO A 67 -8.82 -4.38 -0.30
CA PRO A 67 -8.43 -4.88 -1.62
C PRO A 67 -7.30 -4.08 -2.28
N LEU A 68 -7.34 -2.74 -2.18
CA LEU A 68 -6.30 -1.87 -2.75
C LEU A 68 -4.96 -2.07 -2.04
N VAL A 69 -4.99 -2.15 -0.71
CA VAL A 69 -3.77 -2.33 0.08
C VAL A 69 -3.15 -3.70 -0.17
N LYS A 70 -3.98 -4.76 -0.29
CA LYS A 70 -3.51 -6.10 -0.69
C LYS A 70 -2.92 -6.10 -2.10
N ALA A 71 -3.56 -5.40 -3.04
CA ALA A 71 -3.05 -5.22 -4.40
C ALA A 71 -1.67 -4.52 -4.41
N ALA A 72 -1.49 -3.47 -3.61
CA ALA A 72 -0.22 -2.77 -3.49
C ALA A 72 0.89 -3.68 -2.94
N TRP A 73 0.62 -4.43 -1.86
CA TRP A 73 1.56 -5.42 -1.32
C TRP A 73 1.91 -6.49 -2.35
N ARG A 74 0.92 -7.02 -3.08
CA ARG A 74 1.14 -8.00 -4.14
C ARG A 74 2.08 -7.47 -5.21
N VAL A 75 1.82 -6.26 -5.72
CA VAL A 75 2.67 -5.63 -6.76
C VAL A 75 4.07 -5.38 -6.24
N LEU A 76 4.22 -4.86 -5.02
CA LEU A 76 5.52 -4.61 -4.39
C LEU A 76 6.36 -5.90 -4.34
N ILE A 77 5.79 -6.97 -3.78
CA ILE A 77 6.48 -8.24 -3.59
C ILE A 77 6.82 -8.89 -4.94
N VAL A 78 5.89 -8.90 -5.90
CA VAL A 78 6.13 -9.43 -7.24
C VAL A 78 7.23 -8.66 -7.98
N LYS A 79 7.25 -7.33 -7.87
CA LYS A 79 8.30 -6.52 -8.49
C LYS A 79 9.65 -6.71 -7.82
N TYR A 80 9.69 -6.85 -6.50
CA TYR A 80 10.91 -7.16 -5.76
C TYR A 80 11.45 -8.55 -6.14
N GLU A 81 10.57 -9.54 -6.24
CA GLU A 81 10.91 -10.92 -6.58
C GLU A 81 11.42 -11.03 -8.02
N HIS A 82 10.74 -10.42 -9.00
CA HIS A 82 11.01 -10.70 -10.42
C HIS A 82 11.74 -9.60 -11.20
N CYS A 83 12.04 -8.45 -10.58
CA CYS A 83 12.76 -7.38 -11.25
C CYS A 83 13.97 -6.90 -10.45
N PRO A 84 15.20 -7.24 -10.88
CA PRO A 84 16.42 -6.84 -10.19
C PRO A 84 16.52 -5.33 -9.95
N ASN A 85 16.11 -4.50 -10.92
CA ASN A 85 16.14 -3.04 -10.78
C ASN A 85 15.26 -2.56 -9.62
N TYR A 86 14.04 -3.08 -9.49
CA TYR A 86 13.15 -2.73 -8.36
C TYR A 86 13.66 -3.30 -7.04
N ARG A 87 14.26 -4.50 -7.07
CA ARG A 87 14.88 -5.10 -5.88
C ARG A 87 15.99 -4.24 -5.32
N TYR A 88 16.99 -3.91 -6.15
CA TYR A 88 18.12 -3.07 -5.75
C TYR A 88 17.69 -1.66 -5.36
N ALA A 89 16.70 -1.08 -6.05
CA ALA A 89 16.14 0.21 -5.66
C ALA A 89 15.49 0.15 -4.27
N LEU A 90 14.70 -0.88 -3.98
CA LEU A 90 14.08 -1.04 -2.67
C LEU A 90 15.11 -1.33 -1.57
N ASP A 91 16.08 -2.21 -1.82
CA ASP A 91 17.17 -2.50 -0.89
C ASP A 91 17.95 -1.24 -0.56
N TRP A 92 18.26 -0.41 -1.57
CA TRP A 92 18.90 0.88 -1.37
C TRP A 92 18.03 1.83 -0.54
N ILE A 93 16.74 1.99 -0.85
CA ILE A 93 15.82 2.83 -0.08
C ILE A 93 15.78 2.38 1.39
N LEU A 94 15.60 1.07 1.64
CA LEU A 94 15.56 0.51 2.99
C LEU A 94 16.87 0.73 3.74
N SER A 95 18.02 0.67 3.06
CA SER A 95 19.33 0.98 3.64
C SER A 95 19.51 2.44 4.06
N LYS A 96 18.67 3.35 3.55
CA LYS A 96 18.69 4.78 3.89
C LYS A 96 17.70 5.17 4.97
N ILE A 97 16.83 4.27 5.41
CA ILE A 97 15.94 4.54 6.53
C ILE A 97 16.79 4.55 7.80
N PRO A 98 16.87 5.68 8.52
CA PRO A 98 17.71 5.76 9.70
C PRO A 98 17.06 5.01 10.88
N ALA A 99 17.88 4.49 11.79
CA ALA A 99 17.40 3.67 12.91
C ALA A 99 16.51 4.46 13.89
N ASP A 100 16.67 5.78 13.93
CA ASP A 100 15.88 6.72 14.74
C ASP A 100 14.64 7.25 14.00
N TRP A 101 14.30 6.66 12.84
CA TRP A 101 13.07 6.99 12.14
C TRP A 101 11.88 6.87 13.09
N LYS A 102 11.03 7.91 13.09
CA LYS A 102 9.93 8.05 14.04
C LYS A 102 9.17 6.72 14.17
N PRO A 103 9.08 6.15 15.38
CA PRO A 103 8.49 4.84 15.54
C PRO A 103 7.02 4.85 15.13
N PHE A 104 6.56 3.72 14.63
CA PHE A 104 5.16 3.51 14.34
C PHE A 104 4.31 3.79 15.59
N ASN A 105 3.27 4.62 15.45
CA ASN A 105 2.31 4.90 16.51
C ASN A 105 1.03 4.07 16.28
N PRO A 106 0.78 3.02 17.09
CA PRO A 106 -0.39 2.15 16.93
C PRO A 106 -1.73 2.86 17.16
N ASN A 107 -1.74 4.04 17.78
CA ASN A 107 -2.96 4.78 18.09
C ASN A 107 -3.35 5.80 17.00
N ARG A 108 -2.51 6.02 15.97
CA ARG A 108 -2.80 6.94 14.84
C ARG A 108 -3.40 6.26 13.61
N GLN A 109 -3.93 5.04 13.76
CA GLN A 109 -4.25 4.16 12.65
C GLN A 109 -5.36 4.65 11.69
N ILE A 110 -6.16 5.68 12.03
CA ILE A 110 -7.38 6.00 11.27
C ILE A 110 -7.68 7.52 11.16
N GLU A 111 -6.68 8.37 10.94
CA GLU A 111 -6.91 9.71 10.37
C GLU A 111 -6.77 9.68 8.83
N CYS A 112 -7.48 8.76 8.18
CA CYS A 112 -7.59 8.76 6.72
C CYS A 112 -8.86 9.51 6.34
N TRP A 113 -8.78 10.84 6.13
CA TRP A 113 -9.81 11.75 5.59
C TRP A 113 -11.24 11.17 5.52
N ARG A 114 -11.77 10.71 6.65
CA ARG A 114 -13.15 10.29 6.79
C ARG A 114 -13.74 11.22 7.82
N ASN A 115 -14.68 12.04 7.34
CA ASN A 115 -15.49 13.05 8.02
C ASN A 115 -15.02 14.51 7.85
N ILE A 116 -15.07 15.00 6.60
CA ILE A 116 -15.59 16.34 6.28
C ILE A 116 -16.84 16.15 5.41
#